data_AF-A0A1X7U6J9-F1
#
_entry.id   AF-A0A1X7U6J9-F1
#
_cell.length_a   1.000
_cell.length_b   1.000
_cell.length_c   1.000
_cell.angle_alpha   90.00
_cell.angle_beta   90.00
_cell.angle_gamma   90.00
#
_symmetry.space_group_name_H-M   'P 1'
#
loop_
_entity.id
_entity.type
_entity.pdbx_description
1 polymer ?
#
loop_
_entity_poly.entity_id
_entity_poly.type
_entity_poly.pdbx_seq_one_letter_code
_entity_poly.pdbx_strand_id
1 'polypeptide(L)'
;MDGTRIVGVIKLYRGKYLVGESFSPDVRSWPSTENAFPSVAPEKELGIAQYVSMVRSAGKLAAEAYSVTAVDITGMKSDVLFGSIPEATKGVTASHIFSLMMSIEKNVAKYDIPVFGYCTDSAANSLGALEKLLLPNSYLQSLHIKYLVLPMPSFIYAAPILRKGYPTIAYPCWDHSSRTSVRNLLNSRISIIAENFNSASGITTAKIASVHDIRALKQMKPNASVKHADISPLIAQNCDATERVLNDKLIDELAKHVAGSEATQLYLQASVWILAPYRNSKYGQPEQVVQSIWAGLSTFRRWRQFIIASPALKLKNHFISRPHYVTLELLVHAAILHFLGLFLCFPEMDFHRYALRNTGNRSLEALHGTFRGGTCSLPINTPNLSFREFLDKMNEMVQLRLSMT
;
A
#
# COMPACT_ATOMS: atom_id res chain seq x y z
N MET A 1 -5.63 26.07 -12.82
CA MET A 1 -4.67 26.21 -11.70
C MET A 1 -3.40 25.52 -12.13
N ASP A 2 -2.34 26.31 -12.29
CA ASP A 2 -1.10 25.98 -12.97
C ASP A 2 -0.38 24.79 -12.29
N GLY A 3 -0.08 23.74 -13.06
CA GLY A 3 0.68 22.58 -12.58
C GLY A 3 2.16 22.89 -12.28
N THR A 4 2.53 24.16 -12.21
CA THR A 4 3.91 24.68 -12.14
C THR A 4 4.40 24.96 -10.72
N ARG A 5 3.58 24.73 -9.67
CA ARG A 5 3.90 25.22 -8.31
C ARG A 5 4.38 24.20 -7.29
N ILE A 6 4.75 22.99 -7.71
CA ILE A 6 5.60 22.11 -6.88
C ILE A 6 6.84 21.65 -7.64
N VAL A 7 7.62 22.62 -8.10
CA VAL A 7 9.07 22.39 -8.26
C VAL A 7 9.71 22.56 -6.87
N GLY A 8 9.27 21.70 -5.94
CA GLY A 8 9.87 21.55 -4.62
C GLY A 8 11.12 20.71 -4.75
N VAL A 9 12.16 21.32 -5.32
CA VAL A 9 13.55 20.91 -5.42
C VAL A 9 13.94 19.77 -4.45
N ILE A 10 13.81 18.51 -4.89
CA ILE A 10 14.98 17.63 -4.81
C ILE A 10 15.84 18.13 -5.95
N LYS A 11 16.91 18.87 -5.64
CA LYS A 11 17.91 19.26 -6.65
C LYS A 11 18.30 17.97 -7.35
N LEU A 12 17.82 17.76 -8.57
CA LEU A 12 18.36 16.73 -9.43
C LEU A 12 19.73 17.23 -9.85
N TYR A 13 20.75 16.76 -9.13
CA TYR A 13 22.14 17.14 -9.29
C TYR A 13 22.70 16.54 -10.59
N ARG A 14 22.23 17.07 -11.72
CA ARG A 14 22.41 16.66 -13.12
C ARG A 14 23.84 16.43 -13.63
N GLY A 15 24.89 16.55 -12.80
CA GLY A 15 26.27 16.63 -13.27
C GLY A 15 27.33 15.81 -12.53
N LYS A 16 27.00 15.07 -11.46
CA LYS A 16 28.01 14.36 -10.63
C LYS A 16 27.48 13.02 -10.15
N TYR A 17 27.54 11.98 -10.99
CA TYR A 17 26.97 10.68 -10.67
C TYR A 17 28.01 9.56 -10.71
N LEU A 18 28.42 9.09 -9.53
CA LEU A 18 28.76 7.68 -9.31
C LEU A 18 27.63 7.08 -8.47
N VAL A 19 26.67 6.49 -9.17
CA VAL A 19 25.45 5.94 -8.59
C VAL A 19 25.75 4.55 -8.06
N GLY A 20 26.48 4.50 -6.94
CA GLY A 20 26.76 3.29 -6.19
C GLY A 20 26.28 3.38 -4.76
N GLU A 21 26.33 4.55 -4.13
CA GLU A 21 26.12 4.67 -2.68
C GLU A 21 24.68 5.08 -2.32
N SER A 22 24.10 4.39 -1.34
CA SER A 22 22.83 4.74 -0.71
C SER A 22 22.95 5.97 0.18
N PHE A 23 21.88 6.73 0.33
CA PHE A 23 21.84 7.79 1.35
C PHE A 23 21.43 7.25 2.72
N SER A 24 21.81 7.97 3.78
CA SER A 24 21.29 7.70 5.12
C SER A 24 19.75 7.79 5.09
N PRO A 25 19.01 6.77 5.54
CA PRO A 25 17.55 6.77 5.48
C PRO A 25 16.89 7.84 6.37
N ASP A 26 17.64 8.45 7.29
CA ASP A 26 17.14 9.49 8.17
C ASP A 26 17.16 10.87 7.51
N VAL A 27 16.01 11.27 6.95
CA VAL A 27 15.82 12.58 6.32
C VAL A 27 16.08 13.77 7.24
N ARG A 28 16.09 13.59 8.58
CA ARG A 28 16.40 14.66 9.54
C ARG A 28 17.86 15.08 9.44
N SER A 29 18.71 14.21 8.91
CA SER A 29 20.14 14.48 8.68
C SER A 29 20.42 15.14 7.33
N TRP A 30 19.39 15.51 6.55
CA TRP A 30 19.54 15.96 5.17
C TRP A 30 19.23 17.45 4.96
N PRO A 31 19.95 18.14 4.05
CA PRO A 31 21.27 17.78 3.53
C PRO A 31 22.34 18.21 4.56
N SER A 32 23.21 17.29 4.99
CA SER A 32 24.42 17.70 5.74
C SER A 32 25.57 17.96 4.76
N THR A 33 26.52 18.82 5.13
CA THR A 33 27.78 19.04 4.40
C THR A 33 28.61 17.75 4.25
N GLU A 34 28.42 16.78 5.16
CA GLU A 34 29.03 15.44 5.10
C GLU A 34 28.35 14.51 4.07
N ASN A 35 27.11 14.79 3.66
CA ASN A 35 26.45 14.14 2.53
C ASN A 35 26.82 14.80 1.19
N ALA A 36 28.03 15.36 1.09
CA ALA A 36 28.57 15.85 -0.18
C ALA A 36 28.58 14.70 -1.18
N PHE A 37 27.87 14.88 -2.31
CA PHE A 37 27.80 13.90 -3.38
C PHE A 37 29.21 13.42 -3.73
N PRO A 38 29.45 12.10 -3.87
CA PRO A 38 30.70 11.60 -4.41
C PRO A 38 30.86 12.19 -5.80
N SER A 39 31.62 13.27 -5.87
CA SER A 39 32.10 13.84 -7.11
C SER A 39 33.06 12.81 -7.67
N VAL A 40 32.79 12.31 -8.87
CA VAL A 40 33.87 11.77 -9.70
C VAL A 40 34.75 12.96 -10.02
N ALA A 41 35.61 13.35 -9.09
CA ALA A 41 36.72 14.21 -9.45
C ALA A 41 37.46 13.43 -10.55
N PRO A 42 37.81 14.07 -11.68
CA PRO A 42 38.66 13.45 -12.70
C PRO A 42 40.00 12.92 -12.16
N GLU A 43 40.32 13.25 -10.91
CA GLU A 43 41.63 13.07 -10.27
C GLU A 43 41.64 12.02 -9.14
N LYS A 44 40.57 11.24 -8.91
CA LYS A 44 40.67 10.05 -8.04
C LYS A 44 40.93 8.81 -8.89
N GLU A 45 42.19 8.37 -8.89
CA GLU A 45 42.77 7.16 -9.51
C GLU A 45 42.08 5.82 -9.16
N LEU A 46 41.07 5.82 -8.29
CA LEU A 46 40.24 4.65 -8.04
C LEU A 46 39.27 4.47 -9.20
N GLY A 47 39.65 3.65 -10.19
CA GLY A 47 38.76 3.28 -11.29
C GLY A 47 37.37 2.85 -10.79
N ILE A 48 36.33 3.05 -11.59
CA ILE A 48 34.91 2.82 -11.23
C ILE A 48 34.68 1.47 -10.52
N ALA A 49 35.38 0.41 -10.96
CA ALA A 49 35.31 -0.91 -10.36
C ALA A 49 35.79 -0.96 -8.89
N GLN A 50 36.87 -0.25 -8.56
CA GLN A 50 37.39 -0.17 -7.19
C GLN A 50 36.47 0.66 -6.29
N TYR A 51 35.88 1.74 -6.82
CA TYR A 51 34.86 2.50 -6.10
C TYR A 51 33.62 1.64 -5.79
N VAL A 52 33.08 0.93 -6.79
CA VAL A 52 31.94 0.03 -6.58
C VAL A 52 32.27 -1.07 -5.58
N SER A 53 33.48 -1.65 -5.65
CA SER A 53 33.95 -2.64 -4.68
C SER A 53 34.02 -2.05 -3.27
N MET A 54 34.54 -0.83 -3.10
CA MET A 54 34.62 -0.15 -1.82
C MET A 54 33.23 0.10 -1.22
N VAL A 55 32.30 0.66 -2.01
CA VAL A 55 30.92 0.94 -1.56
C VAL A 55 30.17 -0.35 -1.21
N ARG A 56 30.37 -1.41 -2.00
CA ARG A 56 29.81 -2.74 -1.73
C ARG A 56 30.39 -3.33 -0.44
N SER A 57 31.70 -3.27 -0.23
CA SER A 57 32.36 -3.73 1.00
C SER A 57 31.91 -2.95 2.23
N ALA A 58 31.57 -1.67 2.07
CA ALA A 58 30.98 -0.85 3.12
C ALA A 58 29.48 -1.14 3.38
N GLY A 59 28.85 -2.01 2.58
CA GLY A 59 27.42 -2.34 2.70
C GLY A 59 26.48 -1.21 2.29
N LYS A 60 26.99 -0.19 1.57
CA LYS A 60 26.24 1.01 1.19
C LYS A 60 25.81 1.00 -0.26
N LEU A 61 25.89 -0.13 -0.95
CA LEU A 61 25.49 -0.19 -2.35
C LEU A 61 23.97 0.03 -2.45
N ALA A 62 23.56 1.06 -3.19
CA ALA A 62 22.16 1.31 -3.48
C ALA A 62 21.61 0.14 -4.32
N ALA A 63 20.54 -0.46 -3.81
CA ALA A 63 19.87 -1.60 -4.43
C ALA A 63 18.39 -1.30 -4.72
N GLU A 64 17.81 -0.36 -3.98
CA GLU A 64 16.41 0.05 -4.10
C GLU A 64 16.31 1.57 -4.23
N ALA A 65 15.13 2.04 -4.63
CA ALA A 65 14.85 3.46 -4.75
C ALA A 65 13.46 3.79 -4.17
N TYR A 66 13.43 4.59 -3.10
CA TYR A 66 12.20 5.12 -2.54
C TYR A 66 11.72 6.32 -3.35
N SER A 67 10.67 6.12 -4.15
CA SER A 67 10.03 7.18 -4.92
C SER A 67 8.87 7.80 -4.14
N VAL A 68 8.74 9.14 -4.21
CA VAL A 68 7.68 9.90 -3.55
C VAL A 68 6.86 10.64 -4.61
N THR A 69 5.56 10.36 -4.69
CA THR A 69 4.65 10.94 -5.69
C THR A 69 3.44 11.55 -5.00
N ALA A 70 3.04 12.76 -5.42
CA ALA A 70 1.73 13.30 -5.15
C ALA A 70 0.73 12.77 -6.18
N VAL A 71 -0.33 12.16 -5.67
CA VAL A 71 -1.43 11.62 -6.48
C VAL A 71 -2.63 12.54 -6.30
N ASP A 72 -3.27 12.89 -7.42
CA ASP A 72 -4.54 13.59 -7.37
C ASP A 72 -5.65 12.57 -7.05
N ILE A 73 -6.20 12.66 -5.85
CA ILE A 73 -7.25 11.75 -5.38
C ILE A 73 -8.54 11.85 -6.22
N THR A 74 -8.71 12.91 -7.02
CA THR A 74 -9.84 13.03 -7.97
C THR A 74 -9.62 12.28 -9.28
N GLY A 75 -8.37 11.91 -9.58
CA GLY A 75 -7.97 11.35 -10.87
C GLY A 75 -8.09 12.32 -12.06
N MET A 76 -8.32 13.62 -11.83
CA MET A 76 -8.46 14.59 -12.91
C MET A 76 -7.12 15.15 -13.39
N LYS A 77 -6.14 15.27 -12.49
CA LYS A 77 -4.79 15.75 -12.80
C LYS A 77 -3.81 14.59 -12.88
N SER A 78 -2.74 14.82 -13.64
CA SER A 78 -1.61 13.91 -13.68
C SER A 78 -0.87 13.89 -12.35
N ASP A 79 -0.45 12.70 -11.93
CA ASP A 79 0.36 12.52 -10.73
C ASP A 79 1.73 13.18 -10.88
N VAL A 80 2.23 13.73 -9.77
CA VAL A 80 3.48 14.50 -9.72
C VAL A 80 4.51 13.74 -8.90
N LEU A 81 5.57 13.26 -9.56
CA LEU A 81 6.69 12.63 -8.88
C LEU A 81 7.58 13.72 -8.24
N PHE A 82 7.63 13.77 -6.91
CA PHE A 82 8.47 14.72 -6.16
C PHE A 82 9.94 14.31 -6.15
N GLY A 83 10.21 13.02 -6.28
CA GLY A 83 11.53 12.48 -6.61
C GLY A 83 11.79 11.14 -5.96
N SER A 84 13.06 10.76 -5.88
CA SER A 84 13.45 9.42 -5.44
C SER A 84 14.75 9.42 -4.65
N ILE A 85 14.85 8.51 -3.69
CA ILE A 85 15.98 8.32 -2.78
C ILE A 85 16.60 6.95 -3.05
N PRO A 86 17.89 6.84 -3.41
CA PRO A 86 18.53 5.53 -3.50
C PRO A 86 18.85 5.00 -2.10
N GLU A 87 18.51 3.75 -1.88
CA GLU A 87 18.60 3.08 -0.58
C GLU A 87 19.37 1.77 -0.71
N ALA A 88 20.12 1.43 0.34
CA ALA A 88 20.66 0.09 0.52
C ALA A 88 19.53 -0.83 0.99
N THR A 89 19.62 -2.13 0.72
CA THR A 89 18.61 -3.14 1.15
C THR A 89 18.34 -3.24 2.66
N LYS A 90 19.02 -2.43 3.50
CA LYS A 90 18.94 -2.47 4.95
C LYS A 90 19.03 -1.05 5.51
N GLY A 91 18.22 -0.77 6.53
CA GLY A 91 18.36 0.42 7.38
C GLY A 91 17.16 1.36 7.38
N VAL A 92 16.25 1.32 6.38
CA VAL A 92 14.99 2.05 6.50
C VAL A 92 14.11 1.41 7.57
N THR A 93 13.58 2.25 8.45
CA THR A 93 12.69 1.87 9.55
C THR A 93 11.37 2.63 9.40
N ALA A 94 10.35 2.17 10.12
CA ALA A 94 9.09 2.92 10.24
C ALA A 94 9.28 4.39 10.67
N SER A 95 10.25 4.67 11.55
CA SER A 95 10.55 6.03 12.01
C SER A 95 11.17 6.89 10.91
N HIS A 96 12.00 6.31 10.03
CA HIS A 96 12.57 7.01 8.88
C HIS A 96 11.48 7.41 7.88
N ILE A 97 10.59 6.48 7.53
CA ILE A 97 9.45 6.74 6.62
C ILE A 97 8.50 7.78 7.22
N PHE A 98 8.17 7.66 8.52
CA PHE A 98 7.34 8.65 9.21
C PHE A 98 7.99 10.05 9.21
N SER A 99 9.31 10.13 9.43
CA SER A 99 10.03 11.42 9.37
C SER A 99 10.01 12.02 7.96
N LEU A 100 10.08 11.20 6.91
CA LEU A 100 9.90 11.64 5.52
C LEU A 100 8.50 12.20 5.29
N MET A 101 7.44 11.52 5.75
CA MET A 101 6.07 12.04 5.70
C MET A 101 5.97 13.40 6.40
N MET A 102 6.55 13.54 7.60
CA MET A 102 6.54 14.82 8.34
C MET A 102 7.36 15.93 7.65
N SER A 103 8.43 15.57 6.94
CA SER A 103 9.23 16.53 6.14
C SER A 103 8.48 16.99 4.88
N ILE A 104 7.74 16.10 4.22
CA ILE A 104 6.79 16.45 3.16
C ILE A 104 5.70 17.36 3.75
N GLU A 105 5.12 16.96 4.89
CA GLU A 105 4.32 17.81 5.78
C GLU A 105 5.11 18.97 6.42
N LYS A 106 6.29 19.36 5.95
CA LYS A 106 6.85 20.70 6.22
C LYS A 106 6.96 21.52 4.95
N ASN A 107 7.30 20.87 3.85
CA ASN A 107 7.52 21.55 2.58
C ASN A 107 6.23 21.91 1.83
N VAL A 108 5.25 21.00 1.73
CA VAL A 108 4.05 21.29 0.90
C VAL A 108 3.14 22.39 1.46
N ALA A 109 3.19 22.70 2.78
CA ALA A 109 2.48 23.84 3.35
C ALA A 109 3.09 25.19 2.95
N LYS A 110 4.39 25.23 2.61
CA LYS A 110 5.00 26.46 2.06
C LYS A 110 4.38 26.85 0.72
N TYR A 111 3.85 25.87 0.00
CA TYR A 111 3.31 26.01 -1.35
C TYR A 111 1.78 25.92 -1.40
N ASP A 112 1.13 25.91 -0.23
CA ASP A 112 -0.32 25.83 -0.10
C ASP A 112 -0.96 24.63 -0.84
N ILE A 113 -0.36 23.45 -0.73
CA ILE A 113 -0.96 22.22 -1.26
C ILE A 113 -1.60 21.44 -0.12
N PRO A 114 -2.93 21.17 -0.20
CA PRO A 114 -3.59 20.30 0.75
C PRO A 114 -3.12 18.86 0.53
N VAL A 115 -2.67 18.21 1.60
CA VAL A 115 -2.38 16.76 1.61
C VAL A 115 -3.45 16.07 2.44
N PHE A 116 -4.22 15.22 1.76
CA PHE A 116 -5.31 14.47 2.37
C PHE A 116 -4.83 13.16 3.04
N GLY A 117 -3.65 12.68 2.66
CA GLY A 117 -3.07 11.50 3.29
C GLY A 117 -1.83 10.96 2.60
N TYR A 118 -1.30 9.88 3.15
CA TYR A 118 -0.12 9.18 2.67
C TYR A 118 -0.45 7.74 2.32
N CYS A 119 0.03 7.30 1.16
CA CYS A 119 -0.01 5.89 0.78
C CYS A 119 1.37 5.25 0.84
N THR A 120 1.47 4.04 1.40
CA THR A 120 2.68 3.22 1.39
C THR A 120 2.37 1.77 1.06
N ASP A 121 3.40 1.00 0.70
CA ASP A 121 3.27 -0.44 0.51
C ASP A 121 2.94 -1.16 1.85
N SER A 122 2.47 -2.41 1.78
CA SER A 122 2.11 -3.23 2.94
C SER A 122 3.32 -3.91 3.61
N ALA A 123 4.55 -3.46 3.34
CA ALA A 123 5.75 -3.92 4.02
C ALA A 123 5.77 -3.50 5.50
N ALA A 124 6.43 -4.28 6.36
CA ALA A 124 6.37 -4.07 7.82
C ALA A 124 6.78 -2.66 8.29
N ASN A 125 7.86 -2.11 7.72
CA ASN A 125 8.31 -0.74 8.04
C ASN A 125 7.33 0.32 7.55
N SER A 126 6.78 0.13 6.34
CA SER A 126 5.79 1.02 5.75
C SER A 126 4.49 1.05 6.55
N LEU A 127 3.99 -0.12 6.95
CA LEU A 127 2.84 -0.25 7.85
C LEU A 127 3.11 0.40 9.21
N GLY A 128 4.27 0.15 9.82
CA GLY A 128 4.66 0.77 11.08
C GLY A 128 4.73 2.30 11.00
N ALA A 129 5.05 2.87 9.84
CA ALA A 129 5.02 4.31 9.63
C ALA A 129 3.59 4.86 9.54
N LEU A 130 2.69 4.15 8.85
CA LEU A 130 1.25 4.50 8.83
C LEU A 130 0.62 4.39 10.23
N GLU A 131 0.96 3.35 11.01
CA GLU A 131 0.49 3.22 12.39
C GLU A 131 1.02 4.36 13.28
N LYS A 132 2.30 4.75 13.13
CA LYS A 132 2.85 5.92 13.82
C LYS A 132 2.09 7.20 13.49
N LEU A 133 1.59 7.35 12.26
CA LEU A 133 0.80 8.50 11.85
C LEU A 133 -0.60 8.52 12.48
N LEU A 134 -1.27 7.36 12.56
CA LEU A 134 -2.67 7.28 13.01
C LEU A 134 -2.88 6.99 14.50
N LEU A 135 -1.84 6.54 15.20
CA LEU A 135 -1.88 6.35 16.63
C LEU A 135 -1.27 7.57 17.33
N PRO A 136 -1.93 8.13 18.36
CA PRO A 136 -1.35 9.20 19.16
C PRO A 136 0.03 8.81 19.66
N ASN A 137 1.01 9.65 19.37
CA ASN A 137 2.40 9.45 19.78
C ASN A 137 2.96 10.74 20.39
N SER A 138 4.07 10.62 21.12
CA SER A 138 4.68 11.74 21.85
C SER A 138 4.99 12.96 20.97
N TYR A 139 5.41 12.74 19.71
CA TYR A 139 5.68 13.81 18.77
C TYR A 139 4.39 14.56 18.39
N LEU A 140 3.35 13.87 17.95
CA LEU A 140 2.08 14.52 17.57
C LEU A 140 1.35 15.13 18.79
N GLN A 141 1.50 14.53 19.97
CA GLN A 141 0.98 15.09 21.22
C GLN A 141 1.67 16.41 21.59
N SER A 142 3.00 16.52 21.40
CA SER A 142 3.73 17.76 21.67
C SER A 142 3.26 18.94 20.79
N LEU A 143 2.67 18.64 19.64
CA LEU A 143 2.14 19.62 18.70
C LEU A 143 0.69 20.02 18.99
N HIS A 144 0.06 19.49 20.05
CA HIS A 144 -1.34 19.76 20.42
C HIS A 144 -2.33 19.52 19.26
N ILE A 145 -2.06 18.50 18.45
CA ILE A 145 -2.85 18.16 17.26
C ILE A 145 -4.22 17.60 17.67
N LYS A 146 -5.27 18.08 17.00
CA LYS A 146 -6.62 17.51 17.06
C LYS A 146 -6.70 16.27 16.17
N TYR A 147 -7.59 15.34 16.48
CA TYR A 147 -7.76 14.12 15.69
C TYR A 147 -9.20 13.98 15.20
N LEU A 148 -9.36 13.53 13.96
CA LEU A 148 -10.62 13.05 13.42
C LEU A 148 -10.74 11.54 13.74
N VAL A 149 -11.78 11.17 14.46
CA VAL A 149 -12.02 9.80 14.93
C VAL A 149 -13.52 9.58 15.16
N LEU A 150 -13.98 8.33 15.02
CA LEU A 150 -15.32 7.95 15.46
C LEU A 150 -15.32 7.59 16.96
N PRO A 151 -16.34 8.00 17.74
CA PRO A 151 -16.43 7.71 19.17
C PRO A 151 -16.90 6.27 19.41
N MET A 152 -16.18 5.28 18.87
CA MET A 152 -16.48 3.86 19.01
C MET A 152 -15.27 3.11 19.56
N PRO A 153 -15.41 2.29 20.61
CA PRO A 153 -14.27 1.58 21.23
C PRO A 153 -13.45 0.71 20.27
N SER A 154 -14.09 0.22 19.20
CA SER A 154 -13.46 -0.62 18.19
C SER A 154 -12.86 0.16 17.02
N PHE A 155 -12.89 1.49 17.07
CA PHE A 155 -12.28 2.38 16.09
C PHE A 155 -10.99 2.96 16.68
N ILE A 156 -9.85 2.35 16.36
CA ILE A 156 -8.58 2.56 17.08
C ILE A 156 -7.61 3.51 16.38
N TYR A 157 -7.75 3.69 15.07
CA TYR A 157 -6.91 4.58 14.28
C TYR A 157 -7.60 5.93 14.09
N ALA A 158 -6.89 7.02 14.33
CA ALA A 158 -7.43 8.38 14.24
C ALA A 158 -6.59 9.21 13.27
N ALA A 159 -7.22 10.00 12.39
CA ALA A 159 -6.49 10.86 11.47
C ALA A 159 -6.08 12.15 12.21
N PRO A 160 -4.78 12.45 12.37
CA PRO A 160 -4.35 13.73 12.89
C PRO A 160 -4.78 14.86 11.94
N ILE A 161 -5.33 15.93 12.49
CA ILE A 161 -5.65 17.15 11.77
C ILE A 161 -4.36 17.97 11.68
N LEU A 162 -3.64 17.78 10.57
CA LEU A 162 -2.38 18.48 10.35
C LEU A 162 -2.62 19.79 9.58
N ARG A 163 -1.78 20.78 9.89
CA ARG A 163 -1.64 22.05 9.16
C ARG A 163 -2.97 22.75 8.91
N LYS A 164 -3.36 23.03 7.66
CA LYS A 164 -4.53 23.85 7.27
C LYS A 164 -5.90 23.31 7.71
N GLY A 165 -5.95 22.41 8.69
CA GLY A 165 -7.16 21.83 9.23
C GLY A 165 -7.61 20.56 8.51
N TYR A 166 -6.79 19.99 7.64
CA TYR A 166 -7.13 18.77 6.91
C TYR A 166 -6.73 17.52 7.72
N PRO A 167 -7.59 16.49 7.76
CA PRO A 167 -7.21 15.21 8.32
C PRO A 167 -6.18 14.54 7.41
N THR A 168 -5.06 14.10 7.99
CA THR A 168 -4.05 13.32 7.27
C THR A 168 -4.32 11.84 7.47
N ILE A 169 -4.78 11.18 6.42
CA ILE A 169 -5.19 9.78 6.47
C ILE A 169 -4.03 8.88 6.02
N ALA A 170 -3.92 7.68 6.60
CA ALA A 170 -2.90 6.72 6.22
C ALA A 170 -3.54 5.60 5.39
N TYR A 171 -3.16 5.51 4.12
CA TYR A 171 -3.72 4.57 3.14
C TYR A 171 -2.72 3.43 2.88
N PRO A 172 -2.85 2.27 3.51
CA PRO A 172 -2.05 1.13 3.09
C PRO A 172 -2.44 0.69 1.67
N CYS A 173 -1.51 0.07 0.94
CA CYS A 173 -1.77 -0.39 -0.43
C CYS A 173 -2.87 -1.48 -0.49
N TRP A 174 -4.07 -1.09 -0.95
CA TRP A 174 -5.20 -2.00 -1.11
C TRP A 174 -4.99 -3.06 -2.20
N ASP A 175 -4.21 -2.76 -3.23
CA ASP A 175 -3.94 -3.69 -4.34
C ASP A 175 -2.98 -4.81 -3.90
N HIS A 176 -1.92 -4.47 -3.15
CA HIS A 176 -1.06 -5.45 -2.51
C HIS A 176 -1.80 -6.28 -1.46
N SER A 177 -2.70 -5.64 -0.70
CA SER A 177 -3.57 -6.33 0.26
C SER A 177 -4.45 -7.37 -0.46
N SER A 178 -5.02 -7.00 -1.61
CA SER A 178 -5.81 -7.90 -2.45
C SER A 178 -5.05 -9.15 -2.88
N ARG A 179 -3.84 -8.96 -3.42
CA ARG A 179 -2.94 -10.07 -3.81
C ARG A 179 -2.57 -10.93 -2.60
N THR A 180 -2.35 -10.30 -1.45
CA THR A 180 -2.03 -11.00 -0.20
C THR A 180 -3.19 -11.84 0.31
N SER A 181 -4.44 -11.39 0.18
CA SER A 181 -5.61 -12.19 0.54
C SER A 181 -5.67 -13.49 -0.27
N VAL A 182 -5.47 -13.42 -1.59
CA VAL A 182 -5.42 -14.63 -2.44
C VAL A 182 -4.23 -15.51 -2.08
N ARG A 183 -3.04 -14.93 -1.88
CA ARG A 183 -1.85 -15.68 -1.47
C ARG A 183 -2.04 -16.43 -0.14
N ASN A 184 -2.77 -15.85 0.81
CA ASN A 184 -3.04 -16.53 2.07
C ASN A 184 -3.86 -17.82 1.85
N LEU A 185 -4.81 -17.84 0.91
CA LEU A 185 -5.56 -19.07 0.55
C LEU A 185 -4.65 -20.16 -0.03
N LEU A 186 -3.59 -19.77 -0.77
CA LEU A 186 -2.63 -20.70 -1.36
C LEU A 186 -1.71 -21.37 -0.32
N ASN A 187 -1.48 -20.71 0.83
CA ASN A 187 -0.50 -21.15 1.83
C ASN A 187 -1.02 -22.22 2.82
N SER A 188 -2.21 -22.78 2.54
CA SER A 188 -2.76 -24.03 3.11
C SER A 188 -3.02 -24.13 4.62
N ARG A 189 -3.03 -23.02 5.39
CA ARG A 189 -3.30 -23.08 6.85
C ARG A 189 -4.20 -21.96 7.38
N ILE A 190 -5.25 -21.61 6.63
CA ILE A 190 -6.27 -20.69 7.14
C ILE A 190 -7.44 -21.50 7.68
N SER A 191 -7.59 -21.62 8.99
CA SER A 191 -8.73 -22.34 9.59
C SER A 191 -9.86 -21.39 9.92
N ILE A 192 -10.98 -21.50 9.22
CA ILE A 192 -12.22 -20.74 9.45
C ILE A 192 -13.30 -21.71 9.88
N ILE A 193 -13.78 -21.57 11.11
CA ILE A 193 -14.92 -22.36 11.56
C ILE A 193 -16.20 -21.69 11.11
N ALA A 194 -17.04 -22.44 10.41
CA ALA A 194 -18.44 -22.13 10.21
C ALA A 194 -19.24 -23.25 10.91
N GLU A 195 -19.61 -23.07 12.20
CA GLU A 195 -20.81 -23.66 12.84
C GLU A 195 -21.01 -23.31 14.34
N ASN A 196 -22.22 -23.64 14.82
CA ASN A 196 -23.06 -23.06 15.88
C ASN A 196 -22.44 -22.62 17.21
N PHE A 197 -22.72 -21.37 17.59
CA PHE A 197 -22.48 -20.81 18.92
C PHE A 197 -23.54 -21.29 19.93
N ASN A 198 -23.30 -22.43 20.58
CA ASN A 198 -23.90 -22.71 21.89
C ASN A 198 -22.79 -22.74 22.95
N SER A 199 -22.93 -21.86 23.95
CA SER A 199 -21.87 -21.40 24.85
C SER A 199 -21.49 -22.39 25.97
N ALA A 200 -21.41 -23.68 25.67
CA ALA A 200 -20.86 -24.71 26.58
C ALA A 200 -20.21 -25.92 25.84
N SER A 201 -20.20 -25.93 24.50
CA SER A 201 -20.02 -27.15 23.70
C SER A 201 -18.59 -27.35 23.18
N GLY A 202 -18.00 -28.51 23.42
CA GLY A 202 -16.75 -28.96 22.79
C GLY A 202 -16.79 -28.85 21.26
N ILE A 203 -16.09 -27.86 20.72
CA ILE A 203 -15.96 -27.63 19.28
C ILE A 203 -14.99 -28.67 18.70
N THR A 204 -15.46 -29.55 17.82
CA THR A 204 -14.67 -30.66 17.24
C THR A 204 -14.26 -30.45 15.78
N THR A 205 -14.79 -29.45 15.07
CA THR A 205 -14.50 -29.28 13.63
C THR A 205 -14.22 -27.82 13.26
N ALA A 206 -12.94 -27.49 13.09
CA ALA A 206 -12.54 -26.29 12.36
C ALA A 206 -12.50 -26.58 10.87
N LYS A 207 -13.37 -25.93 10.08
CA LYS A 207 -13.23 -25.94 8.62
C LYS A 207 -12.03 -25.07 8.23
N ILE A 208 -11.40 -25.33 7.08
CA ILE A 208 -10.19 -24.63 6.64
C ILE A 208 -10.53 -23.93 5.33
N ALA A 209 -10.44 -22.59 5.33
CA ALA A 209 -10.49 -21.84 4.10
C ALA A 209 -9.27 -22.19 3.26
N SER A 210 -9.51 -22.70 2.07
CA SER A 210 -8.50 -23.48 1.37
C SER A 210 -8.62 -23.32 -0.14
N VAL A 211 -7.46 -23.18 -0.79
CA VAL A 211 -7.37 -23.30 -2.25
C VAL A 211 -7.88 -24.65 -2.76
N HIS A 212 -7.91 -25.69 -1.91
CA HIS A 212 -8.47 -26.99 -2.28
C HIS A 212 -9.94 -26.92 -2.69
N ASP A 213 -10.74 -26.05 -2.06
CA ASP A 213 -12.15 -25.87 -2.44
C ASP A 213 -12.28 -25.27 -3.84
N ILE A 214 -11.39 -24.32 -4.18
CA ILE A 214 -11.35 -23.72 -5.52
C ILE A 214 -10.87 -24.75 -6.57
N ARG A 215 -9.93 -25.62 -6.21
CA ARG A 215 -9.50 -26.74 -7.10
C ARG A 215 -10.63 -27.76 -7.29
N ALA A 216 -11.34 -28.12 -6.22
CA ALA A 216 -12.50 -29.01 -6.28
C ALA A 216 -13.60 -28.42 -7.17
N LEU A 217 -13.88 -27.12 -7.04
CA LEU A 217 -14.79 -26.42 -7.94
C LEU A 217 -14.36 -26.56 -9.41
N LYS A 218 -13.06 -26.43 -9.73
CA LYS A 218 -12.58 -26.60 -11.11
C LYS A 218 -12.73 -28.01 -11.64
N GLN A 219 -12.63 -29.02 -10.77
CA GLN A 219 -12.86 -30.42 -11.16
C GLN A 219 -14.35 -30.68 -11.44
N MET A 220 -15.25 -30.12 -10.62
CA MET A 220 -16.70 -30.30 -10.79
C MET A 220 -17.30 -29.38 -11.87
N LYS A 221 -16.72 -28.19 -12.05
CA LYS A 221 -17.12 -27.18 -13.03
C LYS A 221 -15.89 -26.65 -13.78
N PRO A 222 -15.43 -27.35 -14.83
CA PRO A 222 -14.28 -26.92 -15.62
C PRO A 222 -14.39 -25.49 -16.17
N ASN A 223 -15.61 -25.02 -16.44
CA ASN A 223 -15.91 -23.67 -16.94
C ASN A 223 -16.26 -22.65 -15.83
N ALA A 224 -15.88 -22.91 -14.56
CA ALA A 224 -16.06 -21.93 -13.48
C ALA A 224 -15.36 -20.60 -13.78
N SER A 225 -15.82 -19.54 -13.12
CA SER A 225 -15.36 -18.15 -13.34
C SER A 225 -13.86 -17.93 -13.15
N VAL A 226 -13.22 -18.77 -12.34
CA VAL A 226 -11.77 -18.74 -12.06
C VAL A 226 -10.98 -19.65 -13.02
N LYS A 227 -9.80 -19.22 -13.45
CA LYS A 227 -8.87 -20.02 -14.26
C LYS A 227 -7.94 -20.83 -13.34
N HIS A 228 -7.41 -21.95 -13.83
CA HIS A 228 -6.43 -22.73 -13.04
C HIS A 228 -5.17 -21.89 -12.73
N ALA A 229 -4.75 -21.05 -13.67
CA ALA A 229 -3.62 -20.15 -13.46
C ALA A 229 -3.86 -19.16 -12.32
N ASP A 230 -5.11 -18.71 -12.08
CA ASP A 230 -5.45 -17.68 -11.08
C ASP A 230 -5.13 -18.07 -9.64
N ILE A 231 -5.01 -19.38 -9.38
CA ILE A 231 -4.63 -19.96 -8.09
C ILE A 231 -3.18 -20.52 -8.11
N SER A 232 -2.37 -20.14 -9.10
CA SER A 232 -0.97 -20.51 -9.18
C SER A 232 -0.09 -19.56 -8.36
N PRO A 233 0.81 -20.09 -7.51
CA PRO A 233 1.82 -19.27 -6.84
C PRO A 233 2.70 -18.46 -7.80
N LEU A 234 2.86 -18.94 -9.04
CA LEU A 234 3.72 -18.31 -10.06
C LEU A 234 3.17 -16.97 -10.58
N ILE A 235 1.87 -16.70 -10.37
CA ILE A 235 1.26 -15.44 -10.77
C ILE A 235 0.74 -14.63 -9.57
N ALA A 236 1.34 -14.83 -8.39
CA ALA A 236 0.94 -14.13 -7.15
C ALA A 236 1.01 -12.59 -7.23
N GLN A 237 1.63 -12.04 -8.27
CA GLN A 237 1.70 -10.60 -8.55
C GLN A 237 0.63 -10.11 -9.54
N ASN A 238 -0.22 -10.99 -10.06
CA ASN A 238 -1.23 -10.66 -11.07
C ASN A 238 -2.50 -10.10 -10.41
N CYS A 239 -2.79 -8.83 -10.66
CA CYS A 239 -3.99 -8.14 -10.17
C CYS A 239 -5.29 -8.70 -10.79
N ASP A 240 -5.31 -9.00 -12.09
CA ASP A 240 -6.50 -9.54 -12.75
C ASP A 240 -6.89 -10.93 -12.22
N ALA A 241 -5.92 -11.77 -11.90
CA ALA A 241 -6.15 -13.05 -11.25
C ALA A 241 -6.78 -12.86 -9.87
N THR A 242 -6.30 -11.85 -9.14
CA THR A 242 -6.81 -11.49 -7.82
C THR A 242 -8.27 -11.04 -7.88
N GLU A 243 -8.65 -10.25 -8.89
CA GLU A 243 -10.05 -9.83 -9.09
C GLU A 243 -10.96 -11.01 -9.46
N ARG A 244 -10.46 -11.98 -10.24
CA ARG A 244 -11.22 -13.20 -10.57
C ARG A 244 -11.41 -14.15 -9.38
N VAL A 245 -10.51 -14.12 -8.40
CA VAL A 245 -10.66 -14.90 -7.15
C VAL A 245 -11.53 -14.17 -6.14
N LEU A 246 -11.35 -12.86 -5.98
CA LEU A 246 -12.07 -12.05 -5.01
C LEU A 246 -13.30 -11.40 -5.65
N ASN A 247 -14.30 -12.22 -6.00
CA ASN A 247 -15.60 -11.77 -6.50
C ASN A 247 -16.75 -12.66 -5.99
N ASP A 248 -17.97 -12.10 -6.04
CA ASP A 248 -19.18 -12.77 -5.57
C ASP A 248 -19.55 -13.99 -6.43
N LYS A 249 -19.25 -13.95 -7.73
CA LYS A 249 -19.54 -15.07 -8.65
C LYS A 249 -18.82 -16.35 -8.25
N LEU A 250 -17.56 -16.28 -7.83
CA LEU A 250 -16.81 -17.44 -7.35
C LEU A 250 -17.40 -17.96 -6.03
N ILE A 251 -17.80 -17.06 -5.12
CA ILE A 251 -18.43 -17.42 -3.84
C ILE A 251 -19.74 -18.19 -4.09
N ASP A 252 -20.58 -17.70 -5.00
CA ASP A 252 -21.81 -18.38 -5.40
C ASP A 252 -21.56 -19.75 -6.04
N GLU A 253 -20.51 -19.86 -6.87
CA GLU A 253 -20.14 -21.11 -7.51
C GLU A 253 -19.63 -22.13 -6.49
N LEU A 254 -18.85 -21.70 -5.50
CA LEU A 254 -18.42 -22.55 -4.38
C LEU A 254 -19.63 -23.04 -3.57
N ALA A 255 -20.55 -22.14 -3.21
CA ALA A 255 -21.76 -22.49 -2.47
C ALA A 255 -22.63 -23.53 -3.18
N LYS A 256 -22.76 -23.40 -4.52
CA LYS A 256 -23.61 -24.29 -5.33
C LYS A 256 -22.98 -25.65 -5.62
N HIS A 257 -21.65 -25.72 -5.73
CA HIS A 257 -20.99 -26.88 -6.30
C HIS A 257 -19.99 -27.56 -5.36
N VAL A 258 -19.54 -26.93 -4.27
CA VAL A 258 -18.54 -27.51 -3.36
C VAL A 258 -19.12 -27.59 -1.95
N ALA A 259 -19.64 -28.75 -1.58
CA ALA A 259 -20.11 -29.00 -0.21
C ALA A 259 -18.95 -28.86 0.79
N GLY A 260 -19.21 -28.21 1.94
CA GLY A 260 -18.18 -28.00 2.97
C GLY A 260 -17.27 -26.79 2.74
N SER A 261 -17.50 -26.00 1.69
CA SER A 261 -16.67 -24.82 1.36
C SER A 261 -17.04 -23.55 2.12
N GLU A 262 -17.87 -23.62 3.16
CA GLU A 262 -18.43 -22.45 3.87
C GLU A 262 -17.34 -21.57 4.48
N ALA A 263 -16.25 -22.21 4.95
CA ALA A 263 -15.04 -21.53 5.41
C ALA A 263 -14.40 -20.66 4.32
N THR A 264 -14.18 -21.23 3.13
CA THR A 264 -13.61 -20.52 1.98
C THR A 264 -14.55 -19.42 1.49
N GLN A 265 -15.85 -19.68 1.46
CA GLN A 265 -16.86 -18.67 1.11
C GLN A 265 -16.80 -17.48 2.06
N LEU A 266 -16.81 -17.72 3.38
CA LEU A 266 -16.76 -16.63 4.37
C LEU A 266 -15.46 -15.83 4.30
N TYR A 267 -14.31 -16.50 4.06
CA TYR A 267 -13.03 -15.82 3.83
C TYR A 267 -13.10 -14.86 2.65
N LEU A 268 -13.55 -15.38 1.51
CA LEU A 268 -13.63 -14.64 0.26
C LEU A 268 -14.62 -13.48 0.44
N GLN A 269 -15.78 -13.73 1.04
CA GLN A 269 -16.79 -12.71 1.30
C GLN A 269 -16.28 -11.58 2.18
N ALA A 270 -15.63 -11.90 3.31
CA ALA A 270 -15.05 -10.89 4.20
C ALA A 270 -13.96 -10.06 3.49
N SER A 271 -13.16 -10.70 2.64
CA SER A 271 -12.14 -10.03 1.83
C SER A 271 -12.77 -9.13 0.76
N VAL A 272 -13.81 -9.61 0.07
CA VAL A 272 -14.57 -8.86 -0.94
C VAL A 272 -15.24 -7.63 -0.33
N TRP A 273 -15.89 -7.78 0.83
CA TRP A 273 -16.52 -6.66 1.55
C TRP A 273 -15.54 -5.53 1.89
N ILE A 274 -14.28 -5.84 2.20
CA ILE A 274 -13.26 -4.81 2.46
C ILE A 274 -12.71 -4.23 1.15
N LEU A 275 -12.42 -5.07 0.17
CA LEU A 275 -11.57 -4.69 -0.98
C LEU A 275 -12.37 -4.24 -2.22
N ALA A 276 -13.60 -4.70 -2.42
CA ALA A 276 -14.42 -4.30 -3.55
C ALA A 276 -14.71 -2.78 -3.59
N PRO A 277 -14.96 -2.10 -2.46
CA PRO A 277 -15.09 -0.64 -2.45
C PRO A 277 -13.85 0.12 -2.92
N TYR A 278 -12.65 -0.44 -2.71
CA TYR A 278 -11.41 0.14 -3.22
C TYR A 278 -11.23 -0.11 -4.72
N ARG A 279 -11.78 -1.18 -5.28
CA ARG A 279 -11.63 -1.49 -6.71
C ARG A 279 -12.64 -0.78 -7.57
N ASN A 280 -13.87 -0.61 -7.08
CA ASN A 280 -14.98 -0.08 -7.85
C ASN A 280 -15.27 1.37 -7.43
N SER A 281 -14.95 2.35 -8.29
CA SER A 281 -15.26 3.75 -8.04
C SER A 281 -16.77 4.06 -7.97
N LYS A 282 -17.59 3.13 -8.46
CA LYS A 282 -19.06 3.19 -8.42
C LYS A 282 -19.65 2.13 -7.49
N TYR A 283 -18.92 1.72 -6.44
CA TYR A 283 -19.39 0.67 -5.52
C TYR A 283 -20.75 1.01 -4.89
N GLY A 284 -20.92 2.27 -4.47
CA GLY A 284 -22.14 2.74 -3.83
C GLY A 284 -21.91 4.09 -3.14
N GLN A 285 -22.91 4.52 -2.38
CA GLN A 285 -22.82 5.71 -1.52
C GLN A 285 -21.89 5.44 -0.31
N PRO A 286 -21.34 6.48 0.34
CA PRO A 286 -20.44 6.32 1.49
C PRO A 286 -20.99 5.38 2.57
N GLU A 287 -22.27 5.43 2.90
CA GLU A 287 -22.90 4.57 3.91
C GLU A 287 -22.83 3.09 3.51
N GLN A 288 -23.07 2.77 2.24
CA GLN A 288 -23.00 1.41 1.71
C GLN A 288 -21.55 0.90 1.75
N VAL A 289 -20.59 1.76 1.41
CA VAL A 289 -19.17 1.44 1.52
C VAL A 289 -18.81 1.13 2.97
N VAL A 290 -19.16 2.02 3.91
CA VAL A 290 -18.88 1.86 5.34
C VAL A 290 -19.49 0.59 5.91
N GLN A 291 -20.76 0.31 5.59
CA GLN A 291 -21.43 -0.93 6.00
C GLN A 291 -20.66 -2.17 5.52
N SER A 292 -20.25 -2.18 4.25
CA SER A 292 -19.55 -3.32 3.66
C SER A 292 -18.17 -3.54 4.30
N ILE A 293 -17.30 -2.52 4.32
CA ILE A 293 -15.96 -2.66 4.88
C ILE A 293 -16.00 -3.01 6.37
N TRP A 294 -16.95 -2.46 7.13
CA TRP A 294 -17.09 -2.74 8.55
C TRP A 294 -17.59 -4.15 8.82
N ALA A 295 -18.49 -4.69 7.98
CA ALA A 295 -18.92 -6.08 8.05
C ALA A 295 -17.74 -7.04 7.80
N GLY A 296 -16.89 -6.73 6.81
CA GLY A 296 -15.66 -7.49 6.55
C GLY A 296 -14.70 -7.49 7.73
N LEU A 297 -14.36 -6.32 8.27
CA LEU A 297 -13.47 -6.22 9.44
C LEU A 297 -14.06 -6.91 10.67
N SER A 298 -15.37 -6.76 10.91
CA SER A 298 -16.06 -7.41 12.02
C SER A 298 -15.97 -8.94 11.93
N THR A 299 -16.09 -9.50 10.72
CA THR A 299 -15.89 -10.93 10.47
C THR A 299 -14.47 -11.37 10.83
N PHE A 300 -13.43 -10.68 10.35
CA PHE A 300 -12.04 -11.00 10.71
C PHE A 300 -11.77 -10.86 12.21
N ARG A 301 -12.34 -9.84 12.87
CA ARG A 301 -12.20 -9.63 14.33
C ARG A 301 -12.81 -10.78 15.12
N ARG A 302 -14.05 -11.17 14.80
CA ARG A 302 -14.74 -12.29 15.46
C ARG A 302 -13.97 -13.58 15.28
N TRP A 303 -13.50 -13.84 14.06
CA TRP A 303 -12.69 -15.02 13.76
C TRP A 303 -11.34 -15.02 14.49
N ARG A 304 -10.67 -13.87 14.58
CA ARG A 304 -9.44 -13.73 15.38
C ARG A 304 -9.70 -14.04 16.86
N GLN A 305 -10.77 -13.49 17.44
CA GLN A 305 -11.13 -13.75 18.85
C GLN A 305 -11.47 -15.22 19.10
N PHE A 306 -12.16 -15.85 18.15
CA PHE A 306 -12.43 -17.27 18.20
C PHE A 306 -11.15 -18.11 18.29
N ILE A 307 -10.14 -17.83 17.46
CA ILE A 307 -8.86 -18.54 17.50
C ILE A 307 -8.15 -18.33 18.85
N ILE A 308 -8.22 -17.12 19.41
CA ILE A 308 -7.61 -16.80 20.71
C ILE A 308 -8.29 -17.56 21.85
N ALA A 309 -9.62 -17.70 21.80
CA ALA A 309 -10.41 -18.40 22.80
C ALA A 309 -10.25 -19.93 22.73
N SER A 310 -9.75 -20.47 21.60
CA SER A 310 -9.61 -21.91 21.41
C SER A 310 -8.27 -22.43 21.97
N PRO A 311 -8.28 -23.49 22.80
CA PRO A 311 -7.05 -24.13 23.28
C PRO A 311 -6.30 -24.92 22.17
N ALA A 312 -7.00 -25.31 21.10
CA ALA A 312 -6.45 -26.12 20.02
C ALA A 312 -5.84 -25.29 18.88
N LEU A 313 -6.22 -24.02 18.76
CA LEU A 313 -5.83 -23.17 17.64
C LEU A 313 -4.78 -22.14 18.05
N LYS A 314 -3.98 -21.71 17.08
CA LYS A 314 -2.94 -20.69 17.24
C LYS A 314 -2.99 -19.72 16.07
N LEU A 315 -3.02 -18.42 16.34
CA LEU A 315 -3.10 -17.37 15.30
C LEU A 315 -2.05 -17.54 14.18
N LYS A 316 -0.78 -17.81 14.56
CA LYS A 316 0.33 -18.04 13.62
C LYS A 316 0.02 -19.10 12.55
N ASN A 317 -0.79 -20.10 12.90
CA ASN A 317 -1.01 -21.29 12.08
C ASN A 317 -2.44 -21.40 11.54
N HIS A 318 -3.37 -20.54 11.95
CA HIS A 318 -4.79 -20.72 11.66
C HIS A 318 -5.49 -19.43 11.23
N PHE A 319 -4.79 -18.30 11.27
CA PHE A 319 -5.32 -17.00 10.86
C PHE A 319 -4.47 -16.40 9.75
N ILE A 320 -4.98 -15.36 9.10
CA ILE A 320 -4.18 -14.54 8.20
C ILE A 320 -2.98 -13.94 8.94
N SER A 321 -1.91 -13.66 8.19
CA SER A 321 -0.70 -13.08 8.77
C SER A 321 -1.01 -11.76 9.49
N ARG A 322 -0.32 -11.50 10.61
CA ARG A 322 -0.51 -10.26 11.38
C ARG A 322 -0.35 -9.00 10.51
N PRO A 323 0.67 -8.87 9.63
CA PRO A 323 0.79 -7.70 8.77
C PRO A 323 -0.43 -7.52 7.86
N HIS A 324 -0.97 -8.61 7.30
CA HIS A 324 -2.15 -8.52 6.44
C HIS A 324 -3.40 -8.14 7.24
N TYR A 325 -3.61 -8.70 8.43
CA TYR A 325 -4.72 -8.30 9.30
C TYR A 325 -4.66 -6.81 9.66
N VAL A 326 -3.49 -6.31 10.06
CA VAL A 326 -3.28 -4.88 10.35
C VAL A 326 -3.54 -4.02 9.11
N THR A 327 -3.10 -4.48 7.93
CA THR A 327 -3.39 -3.82 6.65
C THR A 327 -4.90 -3.70 6.41
N LEU A 328 -5.67 -4.78 6.60
CA LEU A 328 -7.13 -4.77 6.44
C LEU A 328 -7.79 -3.83 7.45
N GLU A 329 -7.34 -3.84 8.71
CA GLU A 329 -7.86 -2.94 9.75
C GLU A 329 -7.60 -1.47 9.40
N LEU A 330 -6.38 -1.14 8.96
CA LEU A 330 -6.00 0.19 8.48
C LEU A 330 -6.82 0.61 7.26
N LEU A 331 -7.05 -0.27 6.27
CA LEU A 331 -7.90 0.03 5.12
C LEU A 331 -9.30 0.44 5.58
N VAL A 332 -9.94 -0.35 6.44
CA VAL A 332 -11.30 -0.03 6.91
C VAL A 332 -11.35 1.32 7.62
N HIS A 333 -10.40 1.63 8.51
CA HIS A 333 -10.35 2.93 9.18
C HIS A 333 -10.05 4.06 8.20
N ALA A 334 -9.13 3.85 7.25
CA ALA A 334 -8.76 4.84 6.25
C ALA A 334 -9.95 5.21 5.35
N ALA A 335 -10.75 4.23 4.92
CA ALA A 335 -11.95 4.49 4.14
C ALA A 335 -12.99 5.32 4.91
N ILE A 336 -13.23 4.98 6.18
CA ILE A 336 -14.18 5.73 7.01
C ILE A 336 -13.67 7.16 7.24
N LEU A 337 -12.40 7.32 7.62
CA LEU A 337 -11.78 8.63 7.82
C LEU A 337 -11.75 9.45 6.53
N HIS A 338 -11.59 8.79 5.37
CA HIS A 338 -11.64 9.42 4.07
C HIS A 338 -13.00 10.06 3.82
N PHE A 339 -14.11 9.33 3.95
CA PHE A 339 -15.43 9.93 3.74
C PHE A 339 -15.76 11.00 4.78
N LEU A 340 -15.42 10.80 6.06
CA LEU A 340 -15.59 11.82 7.09
C LEU A 340 -14.79 13.09 6.78
N GLY A 341 -13.54 12.93 6.36
CA GLY A 341 -12.67 14.04 5.99
C GLY A 341 -13.18 14.79 4.77
N LEU A 342 -13.68 14.09 3.75
CA LEU A 342 -14.26 14.73 2.57
C LEU A 342 -15.54 15.49 2.93
N PHE A 343 -16.42 14.87 3.72
CA PHE A 343 -17.66 15.51 4.17
C PHE A 343 -17.39 16.80 4.97
N LEU A 344 -16.40 16.78 5.87
CA LEU A 344 -16.05 17.93 6.71
C LEU A 344 -15.34 19.04 5.93
N CYS A 345 -14.41 18.69 5.04
CA CYS A 345 -13.57 19.65 4.35
C CYS A 345 -14.19 20.14 3.04
N PHE A 346 -15.11 19.38 2.45
CA PHE A 346 -15.63 19.61 1.10
C PHE A 346 -17.08 19.09 0.93
N PRO A 347 -18.08 19.72 1.57
CA PRO A 347 -19.45 19.20 1.67
C PRO A 347 -20.20 19.09 0.34
N GLU A 348 -19.84 19.90 -0.66
CA GLU A 348 -20.53 19.96 -1.97
C GLU A 348 -20.00 18.96 -3.01
N MET A 349 -19.17 18.00 -2.59
CA MET A 349 -18.46 17.12 -3.53
C MET A 349 -19.24 15.87 -3.92
N ASP A 350 -19.08 15.49 -5.18
CA ASP A 350 -19.46 14.17 -5.68
C ASP A 350 -18.45 13.10 -5.19
N PHE A 351 -18.88 12.27 -4.26
CA PHE A 351 -18.07 11.20 -3.65
C PHE A 351 -17.51 10.21 -4.67
N HIS A 352 -18.16 9.99 -5.82
CA HIS A 352 -17.64 9.10 -6.85
C HIS A 352 -16.37 9.64 -7.51
N ARG A 353 -16.18 10.97 -7.51
CA ARG A 353 -14.93 11.59 -7.99
C ARG A 353 -13.76 11.34 -7.06
N TYR A 354 -14.02 11.19 -5.77
CA TYR A 354 -13.00 10.96 -4.74
C TYR A 354 -12.95 9.49 -4.32
N ALA A 355 -13.25 8.57 -5.25
CA ALA A 355 -13.30 7.15 -4.92
C ALA A 355 -12.00 6.64 -4.27
N LEU A 356 -12.16 5.71 -3.32
CA LEU A 356 -11.08 5.01 -2.64
C LEU A 356 -10.08 4.33 -3.60
N ARG A 357 -10.51 4.03 -4.83
CA ARG A 357 -9.65 3.52 -5.91
C ARG A 357 -8.40 4.35 -6.14
N ASN A 358 -8.46 5.66 -5.91
CA ASN A 358 -7.36 6.60 -6.15
C ASN A 358 -6.39 6.72 -4.96
N THR A 359 -6.63 6.05 -3.82
CA THR A 359 -5.80 6.18 -2.61
C THR A 359 -4.69 5.12 -2.50
N GLY A 360 -4.41 4.38 -3.58
CA GLY A 360 -3.40 3.32 -3.62
C GLY A 360 -2.10 3.72 -4.31
N ASN A 361 -1.11 2.83 -4.31
CA ASN A 361 0.18 3.03 -4.98
C ASN A 361 0.16 2.67 -6.49
N ARG A 362 -1.00 2.31 -7.04
CA ARG A 362 -1.14 1.80 -8.41
C ARG A 362 -0.57 2.76 -9.45
N SER A 363 -0.79 4.07 -9.27
CA SER A 363 -0.21 5.06 -10.19
C SER A 363 1.32 5.10 -10.14
N LEU A 364 1.91 4.95 -8.95
CA LEU A 364 3.35 4.87 -8.80
C LEU A 364 3.91 3.61 -9.46
N GLU A 365 3.26 2.46 -9.27
CA GLU A 365 3.65 1.20 -9.94
C GLU A 365 3.54 1.32 -11.47
N ALA A 366 2.49 1.97 -11.98
CA ALA A 366 2.33 2.24 -13.42
C ALA A 366 3.42 3.17 -13.95
N LEU A 367 3.82 4.18 -13.19
CA LEU A 367 4.92 5.08 -13.52
C LEU A 367 6.26 4.32 -13.57
N HIS A 368 6.53 3.47 -12.58
CA HIS A 368 7.69 2.57 -12.60
C HIS A 368 7.67 1.61 -13.79
N GLY A 369 6.49 1.07 -14.13
CA GLY A 369 6.30 0.25 -15.32
C GLY A 369 6.60 1.02 -16.61
N THR A 370 6.20 2.29 -16.70
CA THR A 370 6.47 3.18 -17.84
C THR A 370 7.97 3.46 -17.98
N PHE A 371 8.71 3.60 -16.88
CA PHE A 371 10.18 3.77 -16.95
C PHE A 371 10.90 2.51 -17.42
N ARG A 372 10.40 1.33 -17.02
CA ARG A 372 10.95 0.03 -17.42
C ARG A 372 10.52 -0.39 -18.83
N GLY A 373 9.35 0.04 -19.27
CA GLY A 373 8.86 -0.11 -20.63
C GLY A 373 9.52 0.89 -21.58
N GLY A 374 9.77 0.50 -22.83
CA GLY A 374 10.40 1.35 -23.85
C GLY A 374 9.56 2.52 -24.37
N THR A 375 8.71 3.15 -23.55
CA THR A 375 7.83 4.26 -23.96
C THR A 375 8.45 5.64 -23.82
N CYS A 376 9.65 5.76 -23.25
CA CYS A 376 10.46 6.98 -23.31
C CYS A 376 11.42 6.90 -24.50
N SER A 377 11.85 8.04 -25.06
CA SER A 377 12.64 8.11 -26.31
C SER A 377 14.02 7.43 -26.26
N LEU A 378 14.39 6.83 -25.13
CA LEU A 378 15.59 6.01 -24.96
C LEU A 378 15.38 4.60 -25.54
N PRO A 379 16.23 4.15 -26.48
CA PRO A 379 16.03 2.96 -27.31
C PRO A 379 16.26 1.61 -26.59
N ILE A 380 16.14 1.56 -25.26
CA ILE A 380 16.52 0.36 -24.50
C ILE A 380 15.34 -0.10 -23.63
N ASN A 381 14.78 -1.26 -24.02
CA ASN A 381 13.99 -2.12 -23.15
C ASN A 381 14.93 -2.75 -22.10
N THR A 382 15.44 -1.95 -21.16
CA THR A 382 16.18 -2.48 -20.00
C THR A 382 15.19 -2.68 -18.86
N PRO A 383 14.82 -3.92 -18.51
CA PRO A 383 13.90 -4.17 -17.40
C PRO A 383 14.47 -3.71 -16.05
N ASN A 384 15.79 -3.52 -15.97
CA ASN A 384 16.52 -3.01 -14.82
C ASN A 384 17.30 -1.76 -15.24
N LEU A 385 16.97 -0.62 -14.64
CA LEU A 385 17.69 0.63 -14.83
C LEU A 385 18.68 0.82 -13.67
N SER A 386 19.86 1.34 -13.96
CA SER A 386 20.66 2.00 -12.93
C SER A 386 19.88 3.20 -12.38
N PHE A 387 20.17 3.60 -11.14
CA PHE A 387 19.45 4.73 -10.55
C PHE A 387 19.72 6.05 -11.29
N ARG A 388 20.86 6.20 -11.99
CA ARG A 388 21.09 7.32 -12.92
C ARG A 388 20.10 7.33 -14.07
N GLU A 389 19.99 6.21 -14.79
CA GLU A 389 19.08 6.07 -15.93
C GLU A 389 17.62 6.28 -15.50
N PHE A 390 17.27 5.83 -14.28
CA PHE A 390 15.98 6.12 -13.68
C PHE A 390 15.74 7.63 -13.49
N LEU A 391 16.71 8.38 -12.93
CA LEU A 391 16.60 9.83 -12.77
C LEU A 391 16.58 10.58 -14.11
N ASP A 392 17.33 10.12 -15.11
CA ASP A 392 17.38 10.73 -16.44
C ASP A 392 16.02 10.56 -17.16
N LYS A 393 15.45 9.35 -17.14
CA LYS A 393 14.07 9.09 -17.64
C LYS A 393 13.01 9.88 -16.89
N MET A 394 13.15 9.99 -15.57
CA MET A 394 12.25 10.78 -14.74
C MET A 394 12.26 12.26 -15.14
N ASN A 395 13.45 12.84 -15.35
CA ASN A 395 13.59 14.22 -15.80
C ASN A 395 12.94 14.44 -17.17
N GLU A 396 13.18 13.54 -18.13
CA GLU A 396 12.60 13.63 -19.47
C GLU A 396 11.07 13.65 -19.41
N MET A 397 10.46 12.74 -18.63
CA MET A 397 9.01 12.69 -18.45
C MET A 397 8.43 13.97 -17.83
N VAL A 398 9.11 14.54 -16.83
CA VAL A 398 8.69 15.82 -16.23
C VAL A 398 8.73 16.94 -17.26
N GLN A 399 9.80 17.02 -18.07
CA GLN A 399 9.92 18.03 -19.12
C GLN A 399 8.87 17.87 -20.22
N LEU A 400 8.62 16.63 -20.68
CA LEU A 400 7.58 16.34 -21.66
C LEU A 400 6.20 16.79 -21.17
N ARG A 401 5.85 16.48 -19.92
CA ARG A 401 4.57 16.91 -19.34
C ARG A 401 4.44 18.43 -19.22
N LEU A 402 5.52 19.12 -18.85
CA LEU A 402 5.55 20.59 -18.81
C LEU A 402 5.42 21.23 -20.20
N SER A 403 5.86 20.55 -21.26
CA SER A 403 5.73 21.05 -22.64
C SER A 403 4.34 20.88 -23.25
N MET A 404 3.49 20.05 -22.63
CA MET A 404 2.12 19.77 -23.10
C MET A 404 1.04 20.61 -22.36
N THR A 405 1.43 21.37 -21.34
CA THR A 405 0.59 22.29 -20.57
C THR A 405 0.92 23.73 -20.89
#